data_AF-A0A1Z4EWA0-F1
#
_entry.id   AF-A0A1Z4EWA0-F1
#
_cell.length_a   1.000
_cell.length_b   1.000
_cell.length_c   1.000
_cell.angle_alpha   90.00
_cell.angle_beta   90.00
_cell.angle_gamma   90.00
#
_symmetry.space_group_name_H-M   'P 1'
#
loop_
_entity.id
_entity.type
_entity.pdbx_description
1 polymer ?
#
loop_
_entity_poly.entity_id
_entity_poly.type
_entity_poly.pdbx_seq_one_letter_code
_entity_poly.pdbx_strand_id
1 'polypeptide(L)'
;MNLEILQVSDCPNVPLLQDRIAAALAGEQITAAITHHVVTTPEEADAHRMTGSPTLLVDGEDPFAERGLTAGLACRLYAGESGSGLEGAPSVSALRAALRRRMTGEAVLAGLIAWRGGAQPAGPIEHAVHRAILRRFAETGRPPRADQLADLAAGVSIEAVLDSLRESDVIQLDDTGRISSAYPFSGTPTAHRVTIDGGVEVYAMCAVDALGISAMLGGPHIGIVSVDPRTAETITVAVDGPEATAVPDSVAVFVGIHTGEGPSAETCCTLLNFFTDSESAGTWVDQNPHVTGMVIDLATATHCGAAIFGPLLAD
;
A
#
# COMPACT_ATOMS: atom_id res chain seq x y z
N MET A 1 -6.34 1.73 15.96
CA MET A 1 -5.29 2.59 16.53
C MET A 1 -5.85 3.37 17.70
N ASN A 2 -5.07 3.54 18.76
CA ASN A 2 -5.45 4.35 19.92
C ASN A 2 -4.72 5.69 19.84
N LEU A 3 -5.49 6.77 19.78
CA LEU A 3 -5.00 8.14 19.84
C LEU A 3 -5.35 8.71 21.20
N GLU A 4 -4.36 9.15 21.96
CA GLU A 4 -4.58 9.76 23.27
C GLU A 4 -4.06 11.19 23.25
N ILE A 5 -4.91 12.14 23.63
CA ILE A 5 -4.55 13.56 23.76
C ILE A 5 -4.29 13.84 25.23
N LEU A 6 -3.00 13.99 25.58
CA LEU A 6 -2.59 14.51 26.88
C LEU A 6 -2.76 16.03 26.87
N GLN A 7 -3.52 16.55 27.84
CA GLN A 7 -3.84 17.98 27.90
C GLN A 7 -3.85 18.50 29.34
N VAL A 8 -3.55 19.79 29.51
CA VAL A 8 -3.89 20.49 30.76
C VAL A 8 -5.35 20.94 30.73
N SER A 9 -5.89 21.28 31.90
CA SER A 9 -7.22 21.90 32.00
C SER A 9 -7.34 23.13 31.10
N ASP A 10 -8.43 23.21 30.35
CA ASP A 10 -8.77 24.33 29.46
C ASP A 10 -7.70 24.68 28.40
N CYS A 11 -6.95 23.69 27.93
CA CYS A 11 -5.96 23.92 26.88
C CYS A 11 -6.63 24.43 25.58
N PRO A 12 -6.29 25.64 25.10
CA PRO A 12 -6.97 26.27 23.96
C PRO A 12 -6.64 25.61 22.61
N ASN A 13 -5.58 24.81 22.56
CA ASN A 13 -5.08 24.18 21.34
C ASN A 13 -5.65 22.78 21.10
N VAL A 14 -6.40 22.21 22.07
CA VAL A 14 -7.02 20.88 21.92
C VAL A 14 -8.02 20.83 20.76
N PRO A 15 -8.95 21.80 20.59
CA PRO A 15 -9.87 21.80 19.46
C PRO A 15 -9.14 21.83 18.11
N LEU A 16 -8.08 22.63 18.00
CA LEU A 16 -7.25 22.70 16.80
C LEU A 16 -6.59 21.36 16.49
N LEU A 17 -6.05 20.67 17.50
CA LEU A 17 -5.46 19.35 17.32
C LEU A 17 -6.52 18.33 16.86
N GLN A 18 -7.72 18.34 17.45
CA GLN A 18 -8.80 17.44 17.06
C GLN A 18 -9.24 17.67 15.61
N ASP A 19 -9.43 18.92 15.20
CA ASP A 19 -9.80 19.27 13.82
C ASP A 19 -8.74 18.78 12.82
N ARG A 20 -7.47 18.94 13.17
CA ARG A 20 -6.36 18.47 12.32
C ARG A 20 -6.20 16.96 12.30
N ILE A 21 -6.47 16.26 13.41
CA ILE A 21 -6.54 14.79 13.42
C ILE A 21 -7.68 14.31 12.54
N ALA A 22 -8.86 14.92 12.63
CA ALA A 22 -10.00 14.59 11.77
C ALA A 22 -9.67 14.81 10.29
N ALA A 23 -9.02 15.94 9.95
CA ALA A 23 -8.56 16.22 8.59
C ALA A 23 -7.44 15.27 8.12
N ALA A 24 -6.58 14.80 9.03
CA ALA A 24 -5.53 13.84 8.72
C ALA A 24 -6.10 12.44 8.46
N LEU A 25 -7.16 12.04 9.18
CA LEU A 25 -7.86 10.77 9.03
C LEU A 25 -8.90 10.79 7.89
N ALA A 26 -9.37 11.96 7.47
CA ALA A 26 -10.32 12.09 6.37
C ALA A 26 -9.72 11.54 5.06
N GLY A 27 -10.38 10.52 4.47
CA GLY A 27 -9.91 9.84 3.27
C GLY A 27 -8.88 8.74 3.51
N GLU A 28 -8.48 8.49 4.76
CA GLU A 28 -7.66 7.35 5.18
C GLU A 28 -8.58 6.23 5.68
N GLN A 29 -8.32 4.96 5.32
CA GLN A 29 -9.05 3.81 5.88
C GLN A 29 -8.52 3.42 7.28
N ILE A 30 -8.34 4.40 8.16
CA ILE A 30 -7.78 4.20 9.50
C ILE A 30 -8.89 4.35 10.54
N THR A 31 -9.22 3.26 11.23
CA THR A 31 -10.08 3.34 12.42
C THR A 31 -9.24 3.70 13.65
N ALA A 32 -9.46 4.91 14.16
CA ALA A 32 -8.81 5.42 15.35
C ALA A 32 -9.83 5.78 16.44
N ALA A 33 -9.55 5.38 17.68
CA ALA A 33 -10.29 5.84 18.86
C ALA A 33 -9.50 6.96 19.53
N ILE A 34 -10.15 8.12 19.75
CA ILE A 34 -9.53 9.27 20.41
C ILE A 34 -9.96 9.30 21.88
N THR A 35 -9.01 9.25 22.79
CA THR A 35 -9.21 9.47 24.23
C THR A 35 -8.54 10.77 24.67
N HIS A 36 -9.07 11.37 25.73
CA HIS A 36 -8.50 12.57 26.34
C HIS A 36 -8.04 12.23 27.76
N HIS A 37 -6.83 12.65 28.09
CA HIS A 37 -6.26 12.49 29.43
C HIS A 37 -5.83 13.87 29.95
N VAL A 38 -6.50 14.32 31.00
CA VAL A 38 -6.22 15.63 31.61
C VAL A 38 -5.13 15.47 32.67
N VAL A 39 -3.95 15.98 32.37
CA VAL A 39 -2.79 15.98 33.26
C VAL A 39 -2.83 17.21 34.15
N THR A 40 -2.82 16.99 35.46
CA THR A 40 -3.01 18.06 36.46
C THR A 40 -1.80 18.35 37.32
N THR A 41 -0.81 17.44 37.37
CA THR A 41 0.41 17.61 38.17
C THR A 41 1.69 17.44 37.35
N PRO A 42 2.81 18.06 37.78
CA PRO A 42 4.11 17.85 37.14
C PRO A 42 4.57 16.39 37.18
N GLU A 43 4.30 15.66 38.27
CA GLU A 43 4.67 14.26 38.41
C GLU A 43 3.92 13.36 37.41
N GLU A 44 2.66 13.69 37.13
CA GLU A 44 1.86 13.02 36.11
C GLU A 44 2.37 13.36 34.70
N ALA A 45 2.74 14.62 34.45
CA ALA A 45 3.36 15.04 33.20
C ALA A 45 4.68 14.27 32.96
N ASP A 46 5.52 14.10 33.98
CA ASP A 46 6.75 13.30 33.91
C ASP A 46 6.46 11.82 33.62
N ALA A 47 5.47 11.23 34.31
CA ALA A 47 5.08 9.83 34.14
C ALA A 47 4.64 9.53 32.70
N HIS A 48 3.90 10.46 32.09
CA HIS A 48 3.44 10.37 30.70
C HIS A 48 4.43 10.96 29.69
N ARG A 49 5.58 11.49 30.14
CA ARG A 49 6.57 12.21 29.32
C ARG A 49 5.95 13.34 28.49
N MET A 50 4.94 14.00 29.03
CA MET A 50 4.22 15.08 28.38
C MET A 50 5.09 16.34 28.35
N THR A 51 5.68 16.66 27.20
CA THR A 51 6.50 17.88 27.00
C THR A 51 5.67 19.15 26.78
N GLY A 52 4.40 19.13 27.16
CA GLY A 52 3.45 20.23 27.07
C GLY A 52 2.10 19.83 26.46
N SER A 53 1.13 20.73 26.53
CA SER A 53 -0.25 20.56 26.10
C SER A 53 -0.54 21.28 24.77
N PRO A 54 -1.29 20.65 23.85
CA PRO A 54 -1.64 19.24 23.83
C PRO A 54 -0.46 18.39 23.36
N THR A 55 -0.34 17.16 23.86
CA THR A 55 0.56 16.12 23.32
C THR A 55 -0.29 14.96 22.79
N LEU A 56 -0.04 14.57 21.54
CA LEU A 56 -0.67 13.40 20.93
C LEU A 56 0.21 12.17 21.18
N LEU A 57 -0.36 11.13 21.79
CA LEU A 57 0.21 9.80 21.82
C LEU A 57 -0.49 8.92 20.78
N VAL A 58 0.29 8.21 19.98
CA VAL A 58 -0.19 7.20 19.03
C VAL A 58 0.26 5.84 19.54
N ASP A 59 -0.71 5.01 19.92
CA ASP A 59 -0.49 3.72 20.58
C ASP A 59 0.49 3.82 21.77
N GLY A 60 0.39 4.91 22.53
CA GLY A 60 1.18 5.18 23.74
C GLY A 60 2.51 5.92 23.51
N GLU A 61 2.89 6.22 22.26
CA GLU A 61 4.14 6.92 21.95
C GLU A 61 3.90 8.29 21.30
N ASP A 62 4.68 9.30 21.70
CA ASP A 62 4.66 10.63 21.11
C ASP A 62 5.49 10.67 19.80
N PRO A 63 4.87 10.83 18.62
CA PRO A 63 5.57 10.82 17.34
C PRO A 63 6.33 12.14 17.07
N PHE A 64 6.13 13.17 17.88
CA PHE A 64 6.76 14.48 17.75
C PHE A 64 7.75 14.78 18.88
N ALA A 65 8.14 13.75 19.64
CA ALA A 65 9.05 13.91 20.77
C ALA A 65 10.41 14.48 20.32
N GLU A 66 10.81 15.60 20.91
CA GLU A 66 12.12 16.22 20.66
C GLU A 66 13.10 15.92 21.79
N ARG A 67 14.36 15.64 21.43
CA ARG A 67 15.40 15.36 22.42
C ARG A 67 15.73 16.61 23.22
N GLY A 68 15.70 16.50 24.55
CA GLY A 68 16.11 17.58 25.45
C GLY A 68 14.97 18.47 25.95
N LEU A 69 13.73 18.23 25.51
CA LEU A 69 12.56 18.85 26.14
C LEU A 69 12.22 18.16 27.46
N THR A 70 11.92 18.95 28.48
CA THR A 70 11.46 18.46 29.79
C THR A 70 9.94 18.33 29.80
N ALA A 71 9.43 17.31 30.47
CA ALA A 71 8.00 17.20 30.69
C ALA A 71 7.50 18.33 31.61
N GLY A 72 6.23 18.72 31.43
CA GLY A 72 5.65 19.79 32.22
C GLY A 72 4.28 20.28 31.75
N LEU A 73 3.60 20.99 32.64
CA LEU A 73 2.29 21.61 32.45
C LEU A 73 2.41 22.96 31.69
N ALA A 74 3.00 22.94 30.50
CA ALA A 74 3.20 24.11 29.66
C ALA A 74 2.51 23.93 28.30
N CYS A 75 2.41 25.00 27.49
CA CYS A 75 1.99 24.85 26.10
C CYS A 75 3.08 24.16 25.29
N ARG A 76 2.71 23.13 24.52
CA ARG A 76 3.60 22.57 23.51
C ARG A 76 3.47 23.36 22.22
N LEU A 77 4.61 23.60 21.58
CA LEU A 77 4.70 24.26 20.29
C LEU A 77 5.23 23.29 19.25
N TYR A 78 4.69 23.39 18.04
CA TYR A 78 5.02 22.55 16.90
C TYR A 78 5.47 23.42 15.73
N ALA A 79 6.31 22.89 14.86
CA ALA A 79 6.66 23.56 13.62
C ALA A 79 5.42 23.72 12.72
N GLY A 80 5.23 24.92 12.16
CA GLY A 80 4.19 25.18 11.16
C GLY A 80 4.45 24.45 9.83
N GLU A 81 3.44 24.38 8.98
CA GLU A 81 3.43 23.58 7.73
C GLU A 81 4.59 23.92 6.76
N SER A 82 5.01 25.19 6.68
CA SER A 82 6.13 25.63 5.85
C SER A 82 7.50 25.61 6.56
N GLY A 83 7.56 25.11 7.79
CA GLY A 83 8.76 25.20 8.65
C GLY A 83 9.04 26.61 9.20
N SER A 84 8.22 27.60 8.85
CA SER A 84 8.30 28.96 9.38
C SER A 84 7.21 29.21 10.42
N GLY A 85 7.61 29.45 11.67
CA GLY A 85 6.69 29.75 12.77
C GLY A 85 6.36 28.55 13.65
N LEU A 86 5.80 28.85 14.82
CA LEU A 86 5.39 27.88 15.84
C LEU A 86 3.88 27.92 16.02
N GLU A 87 3.27 26.76 16.13
CA GLU A 87 1.83 26.58 16.28
C GLU A 87 1.48 25.70 17.49
N GLY A 88 0.22 25.78 17.94
CA GLY A 88 -0.27 25.02 19.10
C GLY A 88 -0.59 23.55 18.83
N ALA A 89 -0.50 23.10 17.58
CA ALA A 89 -0.72 21.72 17.15
C ALA A 89 0.18 21.40 15.94
N PRO A 90 0.54 20.13 15.69
CA PRO A 90 1.23 19.75 14.45
C PRO A 90 0.37 20.06 13.22
N SER A 91 1.00 20.21 12.05
CA SER A 91 0.27 20.36 10.79
C SER A 91 -0.47 19.07 10.41
N VAL A 92 -1.45 19.17 9.50
CA VAL A 92 -2.18 18.00 8.97
C VAL A 92 -1.22 17.04 8.24
N SER A 93 -0.28 17.57 7.47
CA SER A 93 0.79 16.80 6.81
C SER A 93 1.66 16.04 7.81
N ALA A 94 2.09 16.68 8.89
CA ALA A 94 2.91 16.06 9.93
C ALA A 94 2.13 14.96 10.70
N LEU A 95 0.85 15.20 11.01
CA LEU A 95 -0.03 14.18 11.61
C LEU A 95 -0.19 12.98 10.68
N ARG A 96 -0.47 13.21 9.39
CA ARG A 96 -0.61 12.14 8.41
C ARG A 96 0.67 11.30 8.31
N ALA A 97 1.83 11.94 8.26
CA ALA A 97 3.12 11.25 8.26
C ALA A 97 3.34 10.42 9.54
N ALA A 98 3.01 10.96 10.71
CA ALA A 98 3.13 10.28 12.00
C ALA A 98 2.21 9.05 12.10
N LEU A 99 0.95 9.17 11.67
CA LEU A 99 -0.03 8.09 11.69
C LEU A 99 0.36 6.97 10.72
N ARG A 100 0.82 7.31 9.51
CA ARG A 100 1.30 6.34 8.51
C ARG A 100 2.50 5.52 9.00
N ARG A 101 3.43 6.14 9.74
CA ARG A 101 4.58 5.44 10.35
C ARG A 101 4.17 4.39 11.41
N ARG A 102 2.96 4.49 11.95
CA ARG A 102 2.43 3.59 12.99
C ARG A 102 1.49 2.52 12.46
N MET A 103 1.11 2.59 11.20
CA MET A 103 0.40 1.49 10.56
C MET A 103 1.31 0.26 10.54
N THR A 104 0.85 -0.84 11.11
CA THR A 104 1.58 -2.10 11.09
C THR A 104 1.48 -2.74 9.71
N GLY A 105 2.50 -3.52 9.32
CA GLY A 105 2.45 -4.32 8.10
C GLY A 105 1.20 -5.20 8.02
N GLU A 106 0.70 -5.69 9.16
CA GLU A 106 -0.55 -6.46 9.24
C GLU A 106 -1.80 -5.67 8.84
N ALA A 107 -1.91 -4.38 9.23
CA ALA A 107 -3.06 -3.56 8.85
C ALA A 107 -3.04 -3.23 7.35
N VAL A 108 -1.86 -2.98 6.79
CA VAL A 108 -1.65 -2.79 5.34
C VAL A 108 -2.02 -4.03 4.57
N LEU A 109 -1.51 -5.18 5.03
CA LEU A 109 -1.79 -6.48 4.48
C LEU A 109 -3.29 -6.77 4.48
N ALA A 110 -3.98 -6.54 5.61
CA ALA A 110 -5.41 -6.73 5.73
C ALA A 110 -6.19 -5.83 4.76
N GLY A 111 -5.80 -4.56 4.61
CA GLY A 111 -6.41 -3.64 3.64
C GLY A 111 -6.22 -4.09 2.20
N LEU A 112 -4.99 -4.48 1.82
CA LEU A 112 -4.69 -4.99 0.48
C LEU A 112 -5.39 -6.31 0.17
N ILE A 113 -5.44 -7.24 1.12
CA ILE A 113 -6.15 -8.52 0.97
C ILE A 113 -7.65 -8.28 0.88
N ALA A 114 -8.24 -7.43 1.72
CA ALA A 114 -9.67 -7.13 1.65
C ALA A 114 -10.03 -6.48 0.31
N TRP A 115 -9.17 -5.59 -0.19
CA TRP A 115 -9.34 -4.94 -1.47
C TRP A 115 -9.24 -5.95 -2.65
N ARG A 116 -8.17 -6.75 -2.72
CA ARG A 116 -8.01 -7.78 -3.77
C ARG A 116 -8.99 -8.94 -3.64
N GLY A 117 -9.41 -9.26 -2.43
CA GLY A 117 -10.38 -10.32 -2.13
C GLY A 117 -11.78 -10.03 -2.68
N GLY A 118 -12.08 -8.76 -3.01
CA GLY A 118 -13.30 -8.41 -3.73
C GLY A 118 -13.27 -8.81 -5.22
N ALA A 119 -12.09 -8.87 -5.81
CA ALA A 119 -11.90 -9.24 -7.22
C ALA A 119 -11.66 -10.75 -7.36
N GLN A 120 -12.75 -11.52 -7.29
CA GLN A 120 -12.69 -12.99 -7.35
C GLN A 120 -13.67 -13.53 -8.39
N PRO A 121 -13.30 -14.61 -9.11
CA PRO A 121 -14.24 -15.25 -10.02
C PRO A 121 -15.42 -15.88 -9.26
N ALA A 122 -16.63 -15.73 -9.80
CA ALA A 122 -17.89 -16.01 -9.11
C ALA A 122 -18.27 -17.50 -9.08
N GLY A 123 -17.67 -18.31 -9.95
CA GLY A 123 -18.02 -19.72 -10.09
C GLY A 123 -16.94 -20.58 -10.75
N PRO A 124 -17.16 -21.91 -10.85
CA PRO A 124 -16.13 -22.85 -11.27
C PRO A 124 -15.63 -22.64 -12.70
N ILE A 125 -16.49 -22.18 -13.62
CA ILE A 125 -16.11 -21.87 -15.00
C ILE A 125 -15.15 -20.67 -15.03
N GLU A 126 -15.52 -19.58 -14.36
CA GLU A 126 -14.68 -18.39 -14.24
C GLU A 126 -13.35 -18.69 -13.54
N HIS A 127 -13.36 -19.54 -12.50
CA HIS A 127 -12.13 -20.02 -11.84
C HIS A 127 -11.22 -20.76 -12.82
N ALA A 128 -11.78 -21.69 -13.61
CA ALA A 128 -11.01 -22.44 -14.60
C ALA A 128 -10.42 -21.53 -15.68
N VAL A 129 -11.20 -20.58 -16.20
CA VAL A 129 -10.73 -19.60 -17.19
C VAL A 129 -9.67 -18.68 -16.60
N HIS A 130 -9.88 -18.13 -15.41
CA HIS A 130 -8.92 -17.27 -14.73
C HIS A 130 -7.58 -17.97 -14.50
N ARG A 131 -7.60 -19.20 -13.95
CA ARG A 131 -6.36 -19.99 -13.76
C ARG A 131 -5.65 -20.30 -15.07
N ALA A 132 -6.39 -20.56 -16.16
CA ALA A 132 -5.80 -20.77 -17.48
C ALA A 132 -5.13 -19.50 -18.03
N ILE A 133 -5.72 -18.32 -17.80
CA ILE A 133 -5.13 -17.03 -18.17
C ILE A 133 -3.82 -16.81 -17.42
N LEU A 134 -3.82 -16.97 -16.10
CA LEU A 134 -2.62 -16.77 -15.27
C LEU A 134 -1.48 -17.72 -15.65
N ARG A 135 -1.79 -19.02 -15.84
CA ARG A 135 -0.80 -20.01 -16.30
C ARG A 135 -0.23 -19.63 -17.66
N ARG A 136 -1.08 -19.17 -18.58
CA ARG A 136 -0.60 -18.78 -19.92
C ARG A 136 0.34 -17.58 -19.89
N PHE A 137 0.06 -16.59 -19.03
CA PHE A 137 0.99 -15.49 -18.79
C PHE A 137 2.34 -16.00 -18.29
N ALA A 138 2.34 -16.84 -17.25
CA ALA A 138 3.56 -17.40 -16.66
C ALA A 138 4.38 -18.24 -17.65
N GLU A 139 3.72 -18.96 -18.55
CA GLU A 139 4.36 -19.82 -19.55
C GLU A 139 4.91 -19.05 -20.77
N THR A 140 4.27 -17.94 -21.15
CA THR A 140 4.53 -17.32 -22.47
C THR A 140 4.79 -15.81 -22.46
N GLY A 141 4.68 -15.16 -21.31
CA GLY A 141 4.81 -13.70 -21.23
C GLY A 141 3.59 -12.94 -21.75
N ARG A 142 2.52 -13.64 -22.17
CA ARG A 142 1.39 -13.05 -22.90
C ARG A 142 0.04 -13.67 -22.50
N PRO A 143 -1.07 -12.91 -22.60
CA PRO A 143 -2.40 -13.46 -22.38
C PRO A 143 -2.79 -14.47 -23.48
N PRO A 144 -3.66 -15.45 -23.17
CA PRO A 144 -4.29 -16.29 -24.18
C PRO A 144 -5.28 -15.47 -25.02
N ARG A 145 -5.57 -15.98 -26.22
CA ARG A 145 -6.71 -15.52 -27.02
C ARG A 145 -8.00 -16.22 -26.56
N ALA A 146 -9.14 -15.60 -26.80
CA ALA A 146 -10.45 -16.14 -26.39
C ALA A 146 -10.73 -17.53 -27.00
N ASP A 147 -10.33 -17.78 -28.24
CA ASP A 147 -10.47 -19.09 -28.91
C ASP A 147 -9.68 -20.20 -28.19
N GLN A 148 -8.57 -19.87 -27.53
CA GLN A 148 -7.78 -20.81 -26.74
C GLN A 148 -8.42 -21.17 -25.39
N LEU A 149 -9.43 -20.41 -24.96
CA LEU A 149 -10.14 -20.60 -23.69
C LEU A 149 -11.56 -21.18 -23.88
N ALA A 150 -12.07 -21.23 -25.11
CA ALA A 150 -13.46 -21.56 -25.41
C ALA A 150 -13.91 -22.92 -24.83
N ASP A 151 -13.03 -23.92 -24.85
CA ASP A 151 -13.33 -25.26 -24.32
C ASP A 151 -13.58 -25.27 -22.80
N LEU A 152 -13.07 -24.28 -22.06
CA LEU A 152 -13.26 -24.15 -20.61
C LEU A 152 -14.64 -23.57 -20.25
N ALA A 153 -15.30 -22.87 -21.18
CA ALA A 153 -16.55 -22.15 -20.91
C ALA A 153 -17.79 -23.07 -20.80
N ALA A 154 -17.64 -24.39 -21.04
CA ALA A 154 -18.62 -25.43 -20.73
C ALA A 154 -20.09 -25.14 -21.14
N GLY A 155 -20.29 -24.56 -22.32
CA GLY A 155 -21.62 -24.24 -22.86
C GLY A 155 -22.07 -22.78 -22.65
N VAL A 156 -21.26 -21.97 -21.96
CA VAL A 156 -21.34 -20.51 -21.95
C VAL A 156 -20.39 -19.97 -23.03
N SER A 157 -20.68 -18.79 -23.58
CA SER A 157 -19.74 -18.10 -24.47
C SER A 157 -18.54 -17.61 -23.67
N ILE A 158 -17.33 -17.77 -24.23
CA ILE A 158 -16.10 -17.32 -23.57
C ILE A 158 -16.08 -15.81 -23.39
N GLU A 159 -16.66 -15.07 -24.33
CA GLU A 159 -16.82 -13.61 -24.26
C GLU A 159 -17.64 -13.22 -23.03
N ALA A 160 -18.76 -13.89 -22.76
CA ALA A 160 -19.57 -13.64 -21.58
C ALA A 160 -18.84 -13.95 -20.25
N VAL A 161 -17.97 -14.98 -20.25
CA VAL A 161 -17.13 -15.30 -19.08
C VAL A 161 -16.08 -14.21 -18.87
N LEU A 162 -15.43 -13.74 -19.94
CA LEU A 162 -14.43 -12.66 -19.87
C LEU A 162 -15.06 -11.33 -19.43
N ASP A 163 -16.27 -11.02 -19.90
CA ASP A 163 -17.01 -9.83 -19.49
C ASP A 163 -17.37 -9.89 -18.00
N SER A 164 -17.85 -11.04 -17.50
CA SER A 164 -18.14 -11.24 -16.07
C SER A 164 -16.88 -11.10 -15.19
N LEU A 165 -15.76 -11.67 -15.63
CA LEU A 165 -14.45 -11.52 -14.97
C LEU A 165 -13.98 -10.06 -14.95
N ARG A 166 -14.24 -9.29 -16.02
CA ARG A 166 -13.92 -7.85 -16.09
C ARG A 166 -14.81 -7.05 -15.14
N GLU A 167 -16.11 -7.31 -15.12
CA GLU A 167 -17.07 -6.64 -14.23
C GLU A 167 -16.71 -6.84 -12.76
N SER A 168 -16.14 -8.00 -12.42
CA SER A 168 -15.62 -8.32 -11.08
C SER A 168 -14.16 -7.90 -10.86
N ASP A 169 -13.55 -7.12 -11.77
CA ASP A 169 -12.15 -6.66 -11.72
C ASP A 169 -11.11 -7.78 -11.53
N VAL A 170 -11.40 -8.99 -12.00
CA VAL A 170 -10.44 -10.11 -12.00
C VAL A 170 -9.44 -9.95 -13.15
N ILE A 171 -9.92 -9.45 -14.29
CA ILE A 171 -9.12 -9.16 -15.48
C ILE A 171 -9.48 -7.79 -16.04
N GLN A 172 -8.64 -7.25 -16.92
CA GLN A 172 -9.00 -6.12 -17.77
C GLN A 172 -9.02 -6.55 -19.24
N LEU A 173 -9.91 -5.93 -20.01
CA LEU A 173 -10.00 -6.11 -21.46
C LEU A 173 -9.70 -4.78 -22.16
N ASP A 174 -8.97 -4.84 -23.28
CA ASP A 174 -8.78 -3.70 -24.17
C ASP A 174 -10.04 -3.37 -24.99
N ASP A 175 -9.99 -2.29 -25.76
CA ASP A 175 -11.10 -1.82 -26.62
C ASP A 175 -11.54 -2.85 -27.68
N THR A 176 -10.74 -3.89 -27.92
CA THR A 176 -11.03 -4.98 -28.85
C THR A 176 -11.55 -6.24 -28.16
N GLY A 177 -11.78 -6.19 -26.84
CA GLY A 177 -12.23 -7.31 -26.03
C GLY A 177 -11.15 -8.35 -25.71
N ARG A 178 -9.86 -8.01 -25.92
CA ARG A 178 -8.75 -8.91 -25.59
C ARG A 178 -8.26 -8.64 -24.18
N ILE A 179 -7.79 -9.69 -23.51
CA ILE A 179 -7.23 -9.58 -22.16
C ILE A 179 -6.01 -8.66 -22.20
N SER A 180 -6.10 -7.54 -21.48
CA SER A 180 -5.02 -6.56 -21.32
C SER A 180 -4.27 -6.73 -20.00
N SER A 181 -4.90 -7.27 -18.97
CA SER A 181 -4.24 -7.68 -17.72
C SER A 181 -5.03 -8.77 -16.98
N ALA A 182 -4.33 -9.52 -16.14
CA ALA A 182 -4.91 -10.47 -15.19
C ALA A 182 -3.96 -10.56 -14.00
N TYR A 183 -4.35 -10.03 -12.85
CA TYR A 183 -3.43 -9.79 -11.74
C TYR A 183 -2.77 -11.10 -11.26
N PRO A 184 -1.44 -11.13 -11.12
CA PRO A 184 -0.52 -9.99 -11.05
C PRO A 184 0.01 -9.45 -12.39
N PHE A 185 -0.32 -10.07 -13.52
CA PHE A 185 0.29 -9.79 -14.82
C PHE A 185 -0.35 -8.65 -15.60
N SER A 186 0.49 -7.94 -16.35
CA SER A 186 0.11 -7.00 -17.41
C SER A 186 0.39 -7.59 -18.78
N GLY A 187 -0.56 -7.46 -19.70
CA GLY A 187 -0.40 -7.76 -21.13
C GLY A 187 0.29 -6.66 -21.92
N THR A 188 0.50 -5.48 -21.31
CA THR A 188 1.24 -4.35 -21.87
C THR A 188 2.49 -4.05 -21.05
N PRO A 189 3.55 -3.47 -21.65
CA PRO A 189 4.75 -3.10 -20.92
C PRO A 189 4.47 -2.15 -19.74
N THR A 190 5.04 -2.48 -18.58
CA THR A 190 5.04 -1.64 -17.38
C THR A 190 6.49 -1.38 -16.92
N ALA A 191 6.67 -0.56 -15.89
CA ALA A 191 7.97 -0.39 -15.24
C ALA A 191 8.50 -1.72 -14.64
N HIS A 192 7.60 -2.63 -14.24
CA HIS A 192 7.92 -3.82 -13.46
C HIS A 192 8.06 -5.04 -14.37
N ARG A 193 9.28 -5.29 -14.85
CA ARG A 193 9.60 -6.48 -15.67
C ARG A 193 10.07 -7.61 -14.78
N VAL A 194 9.46 -8.79 -14.91
CA VAL A 194 9.77 -9.97 -14.11
C VAL A 194 10.26 -11.09 -15.02
N THR A 195 11.37 -11.73 -14.65
CA THR A 195 11.93 -12.92 -15.31
C THR A 195 11.70 -14.12 -14.40
N ILE A 196 10.94 -15.11 -14.87
CA ILE A 196 10.59 -16.32 -14.12
C ILE A 196 11.59 -17.43 -14.48
N ASP A 197 12.27 -17.99 -13.46
CA ASP A 197 13.31 -19.02 -13.58
C ASP A 197 14.39 -18.72 -14.66
N GLY A 198 14.69 -17.43 -14.86
CA GLY A 198 15.65 -16.99 -15.87
C GLY A 198 15.21 -17.16 -17.32
N GLY A 199 13.94 -17.52 -17.57
CA GLY A 199 13.42 -17.85 -18.89
C GLY A 199 12.35 -16.89 -19.40
N VAL A 200 11.13 -16.98 -18.82
CA VAL A 200 9.97 -16.24 -19.32
C VAL A 200 9.97 -14.82 -18.75
N GLU A 201 9.92 -13.82 -19.62
CA GLU A 201 9.70 -12.43 -19.21
C GLU A 201 8.20 -12.08 -19.26
N VAL A 202 7.72 -11.50 -18.17
CA VAL A 202 6.37 -10.95 -18.01
C VAL A 202 6.46 -9.51 -17.51
N TYR A 203 5.37 -8.76 -17.64
CA TYR A 203 5.19 -7.49 -16.95
C TYR A 203 4.22 -7.68 -15.79
N ALA A 204 4.50 -7.04 -14.65
CA ALA A 204 3.60 -6.98 -13.51
C ALA A 204 2.88 -5.63 -13.47
N MET A 205 1.66 -5.61 -12.94
CA MET A 205 0.86 -4.38 -12.86
C MET A 205 1.45 -3.38 -11.85
N CYS A 206 2.05 -3.86 -10.77
CA CYS A 206 2.64 -3.02 -9.72
C CYS A 206 3.78 -3.74 -8.96
N ALA A 207 4.40 -3.06 -7.99
CA ALA A 207 5.48 -3.63 -7.19
C ALA A 207 5.06 -4.86 -6.37
N VAL A 208 3.91 -4.81 -5.68
CA VAL A 208 3.38 -5.94 -4.88
C VAL A 208 2.98 -7.12 -5.78
N ASP A 209 2.37 -6.82 -6.93
CA ASP A 209 2.03 -7.82 -7.95
C ASP A 209 3.30 -8.52 -8.45
N ALA A 210 4.38 -7.78 -8.73
CA ALA A 210 5.66 -8.35 -9.16
C ALA A 210 6.24 -9.33 -8.13
N LEU A 211 6.22 -8.95 -6.84
CA LEU A 211 6.72 -9.77 -5.74
C LEU A 211 5.86 -11.03 -5.54
N GLY A 212 4.54 -10.93 -5.76
CA GLY A 212 3.60 -12.03 -5.57
C GLY A 212 3.67 -13.14 -6.62
N ILE A 213 4.27 -12.89 -7.79
CA ILE A 213 4.36 -13.87 -8.89
C ILE A 213 5.07 -15.16 -8.44
N SER A 214 6.15 -15.06 -7.66
CA SER A 214 6.87 -16.25 -7.18
C SER A 214 5.96 -17.13 -6.32
N ALA A 215 5.33 -16.58 -5.30
CA ALA A 215 4.43 -17.34 -4.43
C ALA A 215 3.25 -17.95 -5.20
N MET A 216 2.64 -17.20 -6.13
CA MET A 216 1.55 -17.70 -6.97
C MET A 216 1.95 -18.93 -7.79
N LEU A 217 3.20 -18.99 -8.24
CA LEU A 217 3.73 -20.09 -9.06
C LEU A 217 4.34 -21.24 -8.24
N GLY A 218 4.19 -21.22 -6.92
CA GLY A 218 4.73 -22.26 -6.04
C GLY A 218 6.20 -22.04 -5.62
N GLY A 219 6.69 -20.80 -5.71
CA GLY A 219 8.00 -20.38 -5.21
C GLY A 219 9.21 -20.52 -6.16
N PRO A 220 9.10 -20.45 -7.50
CA PRO A 220 10.28 -20.36 -8.36
C PRO A 220 11.07 -19.08 -8.10
N HIS A 221 12.34 -19.09 -8.49
CA HIS A 221 13.15 -17.88 -8.45
C HIS A 221 12.63 -16.88 -9.49
N ILE A 222 12.48 -15.61 -9.08
CA ILE A 222 12.17 -14.53 -10.02
C ILE A 222 13.14 -13.36 -9.86
N GLY A 223 13.54 -12.78 -10.99
CA GLY A 223 14.26 -11.52 -11.06
C GLY A 223 13.34 -10.40 -11.53
N ILE A 224 13.32 -9.27 -10.83
CA ILE A 224 12.49 -8.11 -11.14
C ILE A 224 13.42 -6.94 -11.47
N VAL A 225 13.16 -6.28 -12.58
CA VAL A 225 13.77 -4.99 -12.93
C VAL A 225 12.67 -3.95 -12.95
N SER A 226 12.87 -2.88 -12.18
CA SER A 226 11.97 -1.73 -12.09
C SER A 226 12.75 -0.42 -12.09
N VAL A 227 12.03 0.70 -11.97
CA VAL A 227 12.60 2.04 -11.85
C VAL A 227 11.90 2.81 -10.75
N ASP A 228 12.68 3.65 -10.05
CA ASP A 228 12.11 4.64 -9.16
C ASP A 228 11.33 5.69 -9.97
N PRO A 229 10.02 5.91 -9.71
CA PRO A 229 9.21 6.82 -10.53
C PRO A 229 9.60 8.30 -10.37
N ARG A 230 10.37 8.66 -9.34
CA ARG A 230 10.86 10.01 -9.10
C ARG A 230 12.23 10.24 -9.73
N THR A 231 13.17 9.30 -9.59
CA THR A 231 14.56 9.48 -10.07
C THR A 231 14.85 8.81 -11.41
N ALA A 232 13.99 7.88 -11.84
CA ALA A 232 14.23 6.96 -12.95
C ALA A 232 15.45 6.04 -12.77
N GLU A 233 16.03 5.97 -11.57
CA GLU A 233 17.12 5.05 -11.26
C GLU A 233 16.61 3.61 -11.27
N THR A 234 17.45 2.69 -11.75
CA THR A 234 17.09 1.28 -11.87
C THR A 234 17.10 0.60 -10.51
N ILE A 235 16.05 -0.18 -10.27
CA ILE A 235 15.91 -1.04 -9.09
C ILE A 235 15.90 -2.48 -9.58
N THR A 236 16.70 -3.34 -8.96
CA THR A 236 16.71 -4.77 -9.25
C THR A 236 16.33 -5.53 -7.99
N VAL A 237 15.38 -6.46 -8.08
CA VAL A 237 14.94 -7.30 -6.95
C VAL A 237 15.06 -8.77 -7.37
N ALA A 238 15.54 -9.61 -6.46
CA ALA A 238 15.51 -11.07 -6.59
C ALA A 238 14.60 -11.63 -5.51
N VAL A 239 13.70 -12.55 -5.88
CA VAL A 239 12.81 -13.24 -4.94
C VAL A 239 13.12 -14.73 -4.99
N ASP A 240 13.39 -15.29 -3.81
CA ASP A 240 13.77 -16.68 -3.58
C ASP A 240 12.86 -17.26 -2.47
N GLY A 241 11.85 -18.03 -2.87
CA GLY A 241 10.83 -18.52 -1.94
C GLY A 241 10.08 -17.35 -1.29
N PRO A 242 10.05 -17.22 0.06
CA PRO A 242 9.37 -16.12 0.74
C PRO A 242 10.24 -14.86 0.91
N GLU A 243 11.51 -14.90 0.53
CA GLU A 243 12.47 -13.82 0.76
C GLU A 243 12.76 -13.02 -0.51
N ALA A 244 12.98 -11.72 -0.36
CA ALA A 244 13.39 -10.84 -1.44
C ALA A 244 14.60 -10.01 -1.05
N THR A 245 15.53 -9.82 -1.99
CA THR A 245 16.69 -8.93 -1.86
C THR A 245 16.71 -7.94 -3.00
N ALA A 246 17.28 -6.76 -2.80
CA ALA A 246 17.27 -5.71 -3.81
C ALA A 246 18.59 -4.95 -3.91
N VAL A 247 18.77 -4.31 -5.07
CA VAL A 247 19.79 -3.32 -5.34
C VAL A 247 19.07 -2.04 -5.81
N PRO A 248 19.19 -0.92 -5.07
CA PRO A 248 19.91 -0.78 -3.80
C PRO A 248 19.24 -1.57 -2.65
N ASP A 249 19.99 -1.84 -1.56
CA ASP A 249 19.48 -2.55 -0.38
C ASP A 249 18.50 -1.70 0.45
N SER A 250 18.48 -0.40 0.20
CA SER A 250 17.57 0.57 0.80
C SER A 250 16.16 0.59 0.21
N VAL A 251 15.87 -0.24 -0.80
CA VAL A 251 14.60 -0.20 -1.54
C VAL A 251 13.39 -0.21 -0.61
N ALA A 252 12.47 0.70 -0.91
CA ALA A 252 11.18 0.82 -0.25
C ALA A 252 10.05 0.63 -1.27
N VAL A 253 8.87 0.23 -0.78
CA VAL A 253 7.66 0.09 -1.60
C VAL A 253 6.61 1.05 -1.07
N PHE A 254 6.05 1.88 -1.93
CA PHE A 254 4.85 2.63 -1.57
C PHE A 254 3.62 1.80 -1.90
N VAL A 255 2.70 1.69 -0.94
CA VAL A 255 1.39 1.08 -1.10
C VAL A 255 0.34 2.15 -0.86
N GLY A 256 -0.45 2.46 -1.89
CA GLY A 256 -1.50 3.46 -1.77
C GLY A 256 -2.70 3.20 -2.64
N ILE A 257 -3.79 3.86 -2.29
CA ILE A 257 -5.05 3.87 -3.00
C ILE A 257 -5.32 5.30 -3.49
N HIS A 258 -5.85 5.43 -4.70
CA HIS A 258 -6.54 6.64 -5.07
C HIS A 258 -7.94 6.62 -4.46
N THR A 259 -8.42 7.75 -3.96
CA THR A 259 -9.78 7.91 -3.43
C THR A 259 -10.88 7.98 -4.50
N GLY A 260 -10.60 7.51 -5.73
CA GLY A 260 -11.52 7.52 -6.87
C GLY A 260 -12.22 6.18 -7.09
N GLU A 261 -13.42 6.23 -7.69
CA GLU A 261 -14.13 5.03 -8.18
C GLU A 261 -13.51 4.59 -9.53
N GLY A 262 -13.20 3.30 -9.69
CA GLY A 262 -12.66 2.74 -10.94
C GLY A 262 -11.88 1.43 -10.74
N PRO A 263 -11.50 0.74 -11.83
CA PRO A 263 -10.81 -0.56 -11.77
C PRO A 263 -9.45 -0.47 -11.08
N SER A 264 -9.03 -1.57 -10.44
CA SER A 264 -7.75 -1.62 -9.70
C SER A 264 -6.53 -1.22 -10.52
N ALA A 265 -6.56 -1.48 -11.83
CA ALA A 265 -5.50 -1.11 -12.78
C ALA A 265 -5.32 0.41 -12.88
N GLU A 266 -6.39 1.18 -12.71
CA GLU A 266 -6.40 2.64 -12.89
C GLU A 266 -6.31 3.38 -11.55
N THR A 267 -6.92 2.84 -10.50
CA THR A 267 -7.05 3.51 -9.19
C THR A 267 -5.97 3.14 -8.18
N CYS A 268 -5.18 2.09 -8.43
CA CYS A 268 -4.25 1.56 -7.43
C CYS A 268 -2.91 1.12 -8.01
N CYS A 269 -2.90 0.32 -9.10
CA CYS A 269 -1.66 -0.29 -9.61
C CYS A 269 -0.63 0.73 -10.10
N THR A 270 -1.07 1.90 -10.59
CA THR A 270 -0.20 3.02 -10.97
C THR A 270 0.53 3.65 -9.79
N LEU A 271 0.03 3.45 -8.57
CA LEU A 271 0.53 4.07 -7.35
C LEU A 271 1.43 3.12 -6.54
N LEU A 272 1.27 1.81 -6.68
CA LEU A 272 2.08 0.80 -5.99
C LEU A 272 3.45 0.60 -6.68
N ASN A 273 4.47 1.32 -6.23
CA ASN A 273 5.79 1.33 -6.88
C ASN A 273 6.94 1.06 -5.92
N PHE A 274 8.05 0.57 -6.51
CA PHE A 274 9.36 0.53 -5.87
C PHE A 274 9.99 1.93 -5.89
N PHE A 275 10.78 2.21 -4.86
CA PHE A 275 11.61 3.41 -4.72
C PHE A 275 13.00 2.98 -4.28
N THR A 276 14.04 3.74 -4.68
CA THR A 276 15.43 3.44 -4.26
C THR A 276 15.57 3.43 -2.74
N ASP A 277 14.78 4.25 -2.06
CA ASP A 277 14.77 4.39 -0.61
C ASP A 277 13.47 5.05 -0.11
N SER A 278 13.30 5.06 1.21
CA SER A 278 12.13 5.65 1.86
C SER A 278 12.05 7.17 1.71
N GLU A 279 13.18 7.87 1.50
CA GLU A 279 13.21 9.32 1.32
C GLU A 279 12.67 9.68 -0.08
N SER A 280 13.06 8.92 -1.09
CA SER A 280 12.54 9.00 -2.45
C SER A 280 11.03 8.79 -2.47
N ALA A 281 10.56 7.74 -1.79
CA ALA A 281 9.14 7.45 -1.64
C ALA A 281 8.38 8.59 -0.92
N GLY A 282 8.91 9.09 0.20
CA GLY A 282 8.32 10.20 0.95
C GLY A 282 8.20 11.47 0.12
N THR A 283 9.25 11.83 -0.62
CA THR A 283 9.24 13.00 -1.52
C THR A 283 8.21 12.85 -2.63
N TRP A 284 8.09 11.65 -3.20
CA TRP A 284 7.07 11.37 -4.22
C TRP A 284 5.65 11.51 -3.65
N VAL A 285 5.41 11.03 -2.42
CA VAL A 285 4.11 11.20 -1.74
C VAL A 285 3.76 12.67 -1.54
N ASP A 286 4.71 13.49 -1.12
CA ASP A 286 4.50 14.94 -0.92
C ASP A 286 4.15 15.66 -2.23
N GLN A 287 4.69 15.17 -3.36
CA GLN A 287 4.39 15.68 -4.70
C GLN A 287 3.05 15.15 -5.26
N ASN A 288 2.47 14.12 -4.65
CA ASN A 288 1.22 13.48 -5.07
C ASN A 288 0.17 13.51 -3.95
N PRO A 289 -0.31 14.70 -3.53
CA PRO A 289 -1.18 14.86 -2.36
C PRO A 289 -2.58 14.24 -2.50
N HIS A 290 -2.96 13.82 -3.72
CA HIS A 290 -4.20 13.12 -4.01
C HIS A 290 -4.10 11.60 -3.77
N VAL A 291 -2.91 11.12 -3.42
CA VAL A 291 -2.62 9.71 -3.16
C VAL A 291 -2.57 9.46 -1.66
N THR A 292 -3.35 8.47 -1.24
CA THR A 292 -3.39 8.03 0.15
C THR A 292 -2.67 6.69 0.27
N GLY A 293 -1.69 6.57 1.16
CA GLY A 293 -0.93 5.33 1.30
C GLY A 293 0.27 5.46 2.21
N MET A 294 1.12 4.44 2.23
CA MET A 294 2.29 4.40 3.07
C MET A 294 3.49 3.70 2.42
N VAL A 295 4.66 4.04 2.94
CA VAL A 295 5.92 3.41 2.57
C VAL A 295 6.16 2.23 3.50
N ILE A 296 6.38 1.05 2.92
CA ILE A 296 6.72 -0.20 3.61
C ILE A 296 8.07 -0.73 3.12
N ASP A 297 8.71 -1.58 3.91
CA ASP A 297 9.93 -2.27 3.50
C ASP A 297 9.64 -3.39 2.50
N LEU A 298 10.70 -3.84 1.82
CA LEU A 298 10.63 -4.89 0.80
C LEU A 298 10.12 -6.21 1.36
N ALA A 299 10.48 -6.57 2.59
CA ALA A 299 10.06 -7.81 3.23
C ALA A 299 8.53 -7.84 3.45
N THR A 300 7.98 -6.75 3.97
CA THR A 300 6.54 -6.57 4.18
C THR A 300 5.80 -6.59 2.84
N ALA A 301 6.31 -5.90 1.82
CA ALA A 301 5.72 -5.90 0.48
C ALA A 301 5.72 -7.31 -0.15
N THR A 302 6.79 -8.07 0.06
CA THR A 302 6.91 -9.46 -0.43
C THR A 302 5.88 -10.35 0.24
N HIS A 303 5.72 -10.21 1.55
CA HIS A 303 4.69 -10.92 2.31
C HIS A 303 3.28 -10.57 1.83
N CYS A 304 3.02 -9.30 1.49
CA CYS A 304 1.75 -8.87 0.91
C CYS A 304 1.48 -9.56 -0.43
N GLY A 305 2.45 -9.54 -1.34
CA GLY A 305 2.33 -10.23 -2.63
C GLY A 305 2.06 -11.72 -2.45
N ALA A 306 2.79 -12.38 -1.55
CA ALA A 306 2.61 -13.81 -1.29
C ALA A 306 1.21 -14.14 -0.73
N ALA A 307 0.70 -13.35 0.21
CA ALA A 307 -0.61 -13.57 0.80
C ALA A 307 -1.76 -13.35 -0.19
N ILE A 308 -1.63 -12.36 -1.09
CA ILE A 308 -2.65 -12.04 -2.09
C ILE A 308 -2.68 -13.10 -3.19
N PHE A 309 -1.52 -13.45 -3.75
CA PHE A 309 -1.46 -14.22 -4.99
C PHE A 309 -1.14 -15.70 -4.79
N GLY A 310 -0.52 -16.09 -3.68
CA GLY A 310 -0.17 -17.47 -3.36
C GLY A 310 -1.32 -18.47 -3.52
N PRO A 311 -2.55 -18.17 -3.05
CA PRO A 311 -3.68 -19.09 -3.19
C PRO A 311 -4.21 -19.29 -4.61
N LEU A 312 -3.92 -18.41 -5.58
CA LEU A 312 -4.65 -18.37 -6.85
C LEU A 312 -4.44 -19.61 -7.74
N LEU A 313 -3.23 -20.17 -7.75
CA LEU A 313 -2.90 -21.35 -8.54
C LEU A 313 -2.62 -22.60 -7.69
N ALA A 314 -2.69 -22.49 -6.37
CA ALA A 314 -2.60 -23.63 -5.46
C ALA A 314 -3.68 -24.68 -5.77
N ASP A 315 -3.35 -25.96 -5.56
CA ASP A 315 -4.27 -27.09 -5.77
C ASP A 315 -5.34 -27.21 -4.68
#